data_AF-A0A7W1H6Q8-F1
#
_entry.id   AF-A0A7W1H6Q8-F1
#
_cell.length_a   1.000
_cell.length_b   1.000
_cell.length_c   1.000
_cell.angle_alpha   90.00
_cell.angle_beta   90.00
_cell.angle_gamma   90.00
#
_symmetry.space_group_name_H-M   'P 1'
#
loop_
_entity.id
_entity.type
_entity.pdbx_description
1 polymer ?
#
loop_
_entity_poly.entity_id
_entity_poly.type
_entity_poly.pdbx_seq_one_letter_code
_entity_poly.pdbx_strand_id
1 'polypeptide(L)'
;STVRPDFRRYDDVDAVLDLPTSYFYDELTSAYPDCKCVLTVRNIEDWWRSIRRHFNVRLPAPPAGYYGLRARARRYLGRCLRPDVRRDFIPFRMHLRNYVYGSSTAHEYLYKKKFQEHNERVLAKIPPSRLLVMDITAGEGWAKLCPFLDVTIPAVPFPHEDRTPSSAFN
;
A
#
# COMPACT_ATOMS: atom_id res chain seq x y z
N SER A 1 -5.99 -22.03 18.37
CA SER A 1 -5.26 -20.94 19.05
C SER A 1 -5.24 -19.74 18.12
N THR A 2 -6.02 -18.69 18.40
CA THR A 2 -6.01 -17.47 17.59
C THR A 2 -4.91 -16.56 18.13
N VAL A 3 -3.70 -16.73 17.58
CA VAL A 3 -2.57 -15.85 17.86
C VAL A 3 -3.00 -14.43 17.43
N ARG A 4 -3.04 -13.49 18.38
CA ARG A 4 -3.24 -12.08 18.04
C ARG A 4 -2.02 -11.59 17.27
N PRO A 5 -2.18 -10.74 16.24
CA PRO A 5 -1.03 -10.15 15.56
C PRO A 5 -0.16 -9.38 16.55
N ASP A 6 1.15 -9.56 16.46
CA ASP A 6 2.12 -8.79 17.23
C ASP A 6 2.47 -7.51 16.46
N PHE A 7 1.95 -6.38 16.93
CA PHE A 7 2.22 -5.06 16.36
C PHE A 7 3.51 -4.43 16.88
N ARG A 8 4.17 -5.03 17.88
CA ARG A 8 5.51 -4.62 18.36
C ARG A 8 6.65 -5.24 17.54
N ARG A 9 6.33 -5.86 16.42
CA ARG A 9 7.31 -6.47 15.50
C ARG A 9 8.27 -5.47 14.85
N TYR A 10 8.03 -4.17 14.96
CA TYR A 10 8.81 -3.10 14.34
C TYR A 10 9.75 -2.41 15.32
N ASP A 11 10.12 -3.08 16.42
CA ASP A 11 11.01 -2.54 17.45
C ASP A 11 12.47 -2.34 16.95
N ASP A 12 12.82 -2.88 15.78
CA ASP A 12 14.14 -2.81 15.15
C ASP A 12 14.24 -1.81 13.98
N VAL A 13 13.19 -1.01 13.72
CA VAL A 13 13.15 -0.02 12.64
C VAL A 13 12.62 1.33 13.11
N ASP A 14 13.05 2.41 12.46
CA ASP A 14 12.63 3.79 12.82
C ASP A 14 11.32 4.23 12.15
N ALA A 15 10.96 3.59 11.03
CA ALA A 15 9.80 3.97 10.25
C ALA A 15 9.22 2.79 9.47
N VAL A 16 7.90 2.84 9.25
CA VAL A 16 7.17 1.90 8.41
C VAL A 16 6.29 2.64 7.41
N LEU A 17 6.19 2.12 6.20
CA LEU A 17 5.44 2.71 5.11
C LEU A 17 4.88 1.64 4.18
N ASP A 18 3.97 2.07 3.29
CA ASP A 18 3.29 1.23 2.30
C ASP A 18 2.47 0.08 2.93
N LEU A 19 1.88 -0.77 2.09
CA LEU A 19 1.13 -1.94 2.52
C LEU A 19 2.08 -3.06 2.99
N PRO A 20 1.77 -3.74 4.11
CA PRO A 20 0.50 -3.71 4.84
C PRO A 20 0.40 -2.66 5.96
N THR A 21 1.48 -1.98 6.34
CA THR A 21 1.54 -1.18 7.58
C THR A 21 0.60 0.02 7.56
N SER A 22 0.44 0.69 6.41
CA SER A 22 -0.52 1.79 6.26
C SER A 22 -1.98 1.38 6.46
N TYR A 23 -2.32 0.10 6.26
CA TYR A 23 -3.65 -0.43 6.59
C TYR A 23 -3.86 -0.53 8.10
N PHE A 24 -2.83 -0.96 8.83
CA PHE A 24 -2.82 -1.17 10.28
C PHE A 24 -2.30 0.04 11.07
N TYR A 25 -2.39 1.25 10.50
CA TYR A 25 -1.87 2.47 11.14
C TYR A 25 -2.47 2.69 12.54
N ASP A 26 -3.71 2.28 12.73
CA ASP A 26 -4.43 2.44 13.99
C ASP A 26 -3.85 1.55 15.10
N GLU A 27 -3.69 0.26 14.80
CA GLU A 27 -3.08 -0.70 15.70
C GLU A 27 -1.60 -0.37 15.97
N LEU A 28 -0.87 0.08 14.93
CA LEU A 28 0.52 0.53 15.08
C LEU A 28 0.63 1.76 15.97
N THR A 29 -0.21 2.77 15.78
CA THR A 29 -0.19 3.97 16.65
C THR A 29 -0.64 3.69 18.08
N SER A 30 -1.40 2.61 18.29
CA SER A 30 -1.72 2.12 19.63
C SER A 30 -0.53 1.38 20.27
N ALA A 31 0.25 0.63 19.49
CA ALA A 31 1.44 -0.08 19.94
C ALA A 31 2.68 0.83 20.14
N TYR A 32 2.71 1.98 19.44
CA TYR A 32 3.74 3.00 19.49
C TYR A 32 3.10 4.38 19.75
N PRO A 33 2.69 4.68 21.00
CA PRO A 33 1.90 5.89 21.31
C PRO A 33 2.64 7.20 21.02
N ASP A 34 3.97 7.18 21.06
CA ASP A 34 4.82 8.34 20.81
C ASP A 34 5.17 8.52 19.32
N CYS A 35 4.71 7.63 18.43
CA CYS A 35 5.06 7.72 17.03
C CYS A 35 4.35 8.88 16.34
N LYS A 36 5.12 9.59 15.50
CA LYS A 36 4.60 10.58 14.57
C LYS A 36 4.05 9.88 13.32
N CYS A 37 2.97 10.40 12.76
CA CYS A 37 2.32 9.89 11.56
C CYS A 37 2.48 10.88 10.41
N VAL A 38 2.84 10.36 9.23
CA VAL A 38 2.88 11.14 8.00
C VAL A 38 1.82 10.60 7.05
N LEU A 39 0.81 11.41 6.75
CA LEU A 39 -0.20 11.12 5.73
C LEU A 39 0.21 11.80 4.42
N THR A 40 0.69 11.01 3.47
CA THR A 40 0.97 11.50 2.13
C THR A 40 -0.32 11.59 1.31
N VAL A 41 -0.68 12.80 0.88
CA VAL A 41 -1.83 13.05 0.02
C VAL A 41 -1.36 13.39 -1.40
N ARG A 42 -2.27 13.24 -2.37
CA ARG A 42 -2.09 13.73 -3.74
C ARG A 42 -3.45 13.87 -4.41
N ASN A 43 -3.49 14.52 -5.57
CA ASN A 43 -4.69 14.56 -6.40
C ASN A 43 -5.22 13.14 -6.68
N ILE A 44 -6.52 12.92 -6.47
CA ILE A 44 -7.14 11.58 -6.56
C ILE A 44 -7.16 11.02 -7.99
N GLU A 45 -7.23 11.88 -9.01
CA GLU A 45 -7.20 11.48 -10.41
C GLU A 45 -5.79 11.05 -10.82
N ASP A 46 -4.78 11.79 -10.38
CA ASP A 46 -3.38 11.44 -10.55
C ASP A 46 -3.08 10.13 -9.83
N TRP A 47 -3.69 9.96 -8.64
CA TRP A 47 -3.58 8.74 -7.89
C TRP A 47 -4.17 7.54 -8.62
N TRP A 48 -5.37 7.70 -9.16
CA TRP A 48 -6.06 6.67 -9.91
C TRP A 48 -5.28 6.25 -11.16
N ARG A 49 -4.76 7.22 -11.93
CA ARG A 49 -3.95 6.95 -13.13
C ARG A 49 -2.70 6.14 -12.80
N SER A 50 -2.02 6.50 -11.72
CA SER A 50 -0.83 5.81 -11.23
C SER A 50 -1.15 4.39 -10.74
N ILE A 51 -2.13 4.23 -9.86
CA ILE A 51 -2.46 2.93 -9.28
C ILE A 51 -2.97 1.98 -10.37
N ARG A 52 -3.87 2.41 -11.25
CA ARG A 52 -4.38 1.59 -12.36
C ARG A 52 -3.27 1.02 -13.25
N ARG A 53 -2.22 1.81 -13.54
CA ARG A 53 -1.05 1.34 -14.30
C ARG A 53 -0.22 0.32 -13.53
N HIS A 54 0.06 0.59 -12.25
CA HIS A 54 0.79 -0.34 -11.40
C HIS A 54 0.09 -1.72 -11.37
N PHE A 55 -1.24 -1.72 -11.32
CA PHE A 55 -2.04 -2.94 -11.40
C PHE A 55 -1.98 -3.61 -12.78
N ASN A 56 -2.24 -2.88 -13.86
CA ASN A 56 -2.31 -3.46 -15.20
C ASN A 56 -0.96 -3.97 -15.74
N VAL A 57 0.15 -3.33 -15.38
CA VAL A 57 1.49 -3.63 -15.92
C VAL A 57 2.22 -4.68 -15.08
N ARG A 58 2.15 -4.60 -13.75
CA ARG A 58 2.96 -5.44 -12.87
C ARG A 58 2.28 -6.76 -12.52
N LEU A 59 0.95 -6.85 -12.66
CA LEU A 59 0.13 -8.01 -12.35
C LEU A 59 -1.09 -8.08 -13.29
N PRO A 60 -0.93 -8.57 -14.53
CA PRO A 60 -2.02 -8.63 -15.48
C PRO A 60 -3.20 -9.39 -14.87
N ALA A 61 -4.40 -8.84 -15.02
CA ALA A 61 -5.61 -9.61 -14.78
C ALA A 61 -5.50 -10.90 -15.60
N PRO A 62 -5.63 -12.08 -14.99
CA PRO A 62 -5.56 -13.31 -15.76
C PRO A 62 -6.66 -13.28 -16.83
N PRO A 63 -6.37 -13.66 -18.08
CA PRO A 63 -7.35 -13.59 -19.16
C PRO A 63 -8.63 -14.35 -18.80
N ALA A 64 -9.76 -13.88 -19.31
CA ALA A 64 -11.05 -14.54 -19.12
C ALA A 64 -10.92 -16.03 -19.44
N GLY A 65 -11.25 -16.91 -18.47
CA GLY A 65 -11.12 -18.36 -18.60
C GLY A 65 -9.84 -19.00 -18.04
N TYR A 66 -8.84 -18.22 -17.62
CA TYR A 66 -7.59 -18.74 -17.02
C TYR A 66 -7.82 -19.64 -15.79
N TYR A 67 -8.77 -19.27 -14.94
CA TYR A 67 -9.14 -20.08 -13.76
C TYR A 67 -9.90 -21.35 -14.15
N GLY A 68 -10.74 -21.29 -15.18
CA GLY A 68 -11.45 -22.45 -15.74
C GLY A 68 -10.50 -23.46 -16.38
N LEU A 69 -9.52 -22.98 -17.15
CA LEU A 69 -8.50 -23.80 -17.77
C LEU A 69 -7.56 -24.44 -16.74
N ARG A 70 -7.16 -23.71 -15.69
CA ARG A 70 -6.36 -24.26 -14.58
C ARG A 70 -7.11 -25.23 -13.69
N ALA A 71 -8.40 -25.02 -13.45
CA ALA A 71 -9.24 -26.00 -12.76
C ALA A 71 -9.34 -27.30 -13.57
N ARG A 72 -9.49 -27.19 -14.90
CA ARG A 72 -9.55 -28.32 -15.83
C ARG A 72 -8.21 -29.05 -15.99
N ALA A 73 -7.11 -28.30 -16.08
CA ALA A 73 -5.75 -28.85 -16.14
C ALA A 73 -5.32 -29.52 -14.83
N ARG A 74 -5.67 -28.97 -13.66
CA ARG A 74 -5.42 -29.62 -12.35
C ARG A 74 -6.17 -30.93 -12.19
N ARG A 75 -7.36 -31.05 -12.78
CA ARG A 75 -8.14 -32.31 -12.80
C ARG A 75 -7.44 -33.40 -13.61
N TYR A 76 -6.65 -33.02 -14.61
CA TYR A 76 -5.90 -33.94 -15.49
C TYR A 76 -4.45 -34.21 -15.05
N LEU A 77 -3.76 -33.24 -14.42
CA LEU A 77 -2.33 -33.32 -14.03
C LEU A 77 -2.10 -33.49 -12.51
N GLY A 78 -3.18 -33.70 -11.74
CA GLY A 78 -3.23 -33.58 -10.28
C GLY A 78 -2.51 -34.64 -9.43
N ARG A 79 -1.43 -35.28 -9.91
CA ARG A 79 -0.65 -36.23 -9.10
C ARG A 79 0.85 -35.96 -8.99
N CYS A 80 1.46 -35.04 -9.76
CA CYS A 80 2.93 -35.04 -9.91
C CYS A 80 3.70 -33.78 -9.50
N LEU A 81 3.07 -32.75 -8.90
CA LEU A 81 3.81 -31.53 -8.52
C LEU A 81 3.66 -31.23 -7.03
N ARG A 82 4.79 -31.27 -6.31
CA ARG A 82 4.89 -30.96 -4.87
C ARG A 82 4.41 -29.52 -4.58
N PRO A 83 3.73 -29.26 -3.45
CA PRO A 83 2.94 -28.04 -3.23
C PRO A 83 3.68 -26.93 -2.47
N ASP A 84 4.97 -26.72 -2.71
CA ASP A 84 5.81 -25.89 -1.83
C ASP A 84 6.27 -24.57 -2.47
N VAL A 85 6.25 -23.49 -1.67
CA VAL A 85 6.81 -22.13 -1.83
C VAL A 85 6.11 -21.10 -2.74
N ARG A 86 5.39 -21.46 -3.81
CA ARG A 86 4.73 -20.44 -4.69
C ARG A 86 3.26 -20.16 -4.38
N ARG A 87 2.64 -20.87 -3.44
CA ARG A 87 1.18 -20.89 -3.24
C ARG A 87 0.65 -19.80 -2.30
N ASP A 88 1.44 -19.30 -1.36
CA ASP A 88 0.93 -18.46 -0.26
C ASP A 88 1.09 -16.95 -0.47
N PHE A 89 2.01 -16.53 -1.36
CA PHE A 89 2.29 -15.12 -1.60
C PHE A 89 1.25 -14.41 -2.49
N ILE A 90 0.61 -15.16 -3.40
CA ILE A 90 -0.47 -14.66 -4.27
C ILE A 90 -1.77 -14.42 -3.46
N PRO A 91 -2.21 -15.33 -2.57
CA PRO A 91 -3.34 -15.10 -1.66
C PRO A 91 -3.16 -13.86 -0.79
N PHE A 92 -2.03 -13.72 -0.08
CA PHE A 92 -1.87 -12.62 0.87
C PHE A 92 -2.02 -11.24 0.21
N ARG A 93 -1.36 -11.02 -0.92
CA ARG A 93 -1.46 -9.75 -1.65
C ARG A 93 -2.86 -9.48 -2.19
N MET A 94 -3.56 -10.50 -2.69
CA MET A 94 -4.95 -10.34 -3.15
C MET A 94 -5.89 -10.03 -2.00
N HIS A 95 -5.76 -10.72 -0.86
CA HIS A 95 -6.55 -10.46 0.34
C HIS A 95 -6.30 -9.05 0.86
N LEU A 96 -5.04 -8.65 1.04
CA LEU A 96 -4.67 -7.31 1.48
C LEU A 96 -5.28 -6.23 0.60
N ARG A 97 -5.28 -6.41 -0.73
CA ARG A 97 -5.92 -5.48 -1.67
C ARG A 97 -7.44 -5.43 -1.54
N ASN A 98 -8.10 -6.57 -1.36
CA ASN A 98 -9.53 -6.58 -1.07
C ASN A 98 -9.84 -5.78 0.19
N TYR A 99 -9.02 -5.91 1.25
CA TYR A 99 -9.21 -5.15 2.49
C TYR A 99 -8.93 -3.65 2.31
N VAL A 100 -7.86 -3.29 1.62
CA VAL A 100 -7.42 -1.90 1.46
C VAL A 100 -8.27 -1.14 0.45
N TYR A 101 -8.50 -1.72 -0.73
CA TYR A 101 -9.13 -1.04 -1.87
C TYR A 101 -10.56 -1.52 -2.16
N GLY A 102 -11.08 -2.48 -1.39
CA GLY A 102 -12.40 -3.07 -1.64
C GLY A 102 -12.45 -4.03 -2.83
N SER A 103 -11.35 -4.16 -3.58
CA SER A 103 -11.20 -5.16 -4.63
C SER A 103 -9.73 -5.46 -4.96
N SER A 104 -9.46 -6.72 -5.27
CA SER A 104 -8.20 -7.23 -5.80
C SER A 104 -7.97 -6.86 -7.28
N THR A 105 -9.02 -6.39 -7.96
CA THR A 105 -8.99 -5.80 -9.31
C THR A 105 -9.18 -4.29 -9.25
N ALA A 106 -8.57 -3.55 -10.19
CA ALA A 106 -8.59 -2.09 -10.21
C ALA A 106 -9.97 -1.55 -10.67
N HIS A 107 -10.93 -1.45 -9.75
CA HIS A 107 -12.21 -0.79 -9.99
C HIS A 107 -12.15 0.67 -9.52
N GLU A 108 -12.30 1.61 -10.46
CA GLU A 108 -12.11 3.03 -10.23
C GLU A 108 -12.89 3.56 -9.02
N TYR A 109 -14.21 3.34 -9.01
CA TYR A 109 -15.07 3.84 -7.94
C TYR A 109 -14.67 3.30 -6.56
N LEU A 110 -14.42 1.99 -6.43
CA LEU A 110 -14.05 1.37 -5.16
C LEU A 110 -12.70 1.89 -4.65
N TYR A 111 -11.73 2.04 -5.56
CA TYR A 111 -10.40 2.53 -5.23
C TYR A 111 -10.45 3.99 -4.77
N LYS A 112 -11.15 4.86 -5.51
CA LYS A 112 -11.31 6.28 -5.15
C LYS A 112 -12.06 6.43 -3.82
N LYS A 113 -13.14 5.68 -3.62
CA LYS A 113 -13.90 5.66 -2.36
C LYS A 113 -12.99 5.26 -1.19
N LYS A 114 -12.19 4.19 -1.33
CA LYS A 114 -11.28 3.73 -0.27
C LYS A 114 -10.13 4.69 0.01
N PHE A 115 -9.62 5.37 -1.01
CA PHE A 115 -8.64 6.45 -0.86
C PHE A 115 -9.19 7.58 0.02
N GLN A 116 -10.39 8.06 -0.28
CA GLN A 116 -11.05 9.12 0.49
C GLN A 116 -11.33 8.68 1.94
N GLU A 117 -11.96 7.51 2.10
CA GLU A 117 -12.27 6.94 3.42
C GLU A 117 -11.02 6.73 4.29
N HIS A 118 -9.89 6.35 3.69
CA HIS A 118 -8.64 6.20 4.42
C HIS A 118 -8.13 7.55 4.92
N ASN A 119 -8.05 8.55 4.03
CA ASN A 119 -7.57 9.88 4.40
C ASN A 119 -8.45 10.51 5.47
N GLU A 120 -9.78 10.46 5.31
CA GLU A 120 -10.74 10.96 6.30
C GLU A 120 -10.57 10.28 7.66
N ARG A 121 -10.38 8.96 7.68
CA ARG A 121 -10.20 8.21 8.93
C ARG A 121 -8.88 8.51 9.62
N VAL A 122 -7.79 8.69 8.87
CA VAL A 122 -6.49 9.08 9.43
C VAL A 122 -6.59 10.49 10.03
N LEU A 123 -7.17 11.44 9.30
CA LEU A 123 -7.38 12.82 9.75
C LEU A 123 -8.26 12.88 11.01
N ALA A 124 -9.30 12.06 11.07
CA ALA A 124 -10.21 12.02 12.23
C ALA A 124 -9.58 11.35 13.46
N LYS A 125 -8.71 10.36 13.27
CA LYS A 125 -8.22 9.51 14.36
C LYS A 125 -6.89 9.97 14.96
N ILE A 126 -6.00 10.53 14.14
CA ILE A 126 -4.67 10.92 14.59
C ILE A 126 -4.70 12.40 15.03
N PRO A 127 -4.35 12.70 16.29
CA PRO A 127 -4.23 14.06 16.79
C PRO A 127 -3.31 14.93 15.90
N PRO A 128 -3.66 16.19 15.64
CA PRO A 128 -2.84 17.09 14.82
C PRO A 128 -1.41 17.27 15.33
N SER A 129 -1.18 17.15 16.64
CA SER A 129 0.16 17.25 17.25
C SER A 129 1.13 16.15 16.79
N ARG A 130 0.61 15.01 16.32
CA ARG A 130 1.41 13.88 15.83
C ARG A 130 1.10 13.51 14.38
N LEU A 131 0.43 14.38 13.63
CA LEU A 131 0.07 14.14 12.24
C LEU A 131 0.66 15.23 11.33
N LEU A 132 1.43 14.81 10.33
CA LEU A 132 1.81 15.64 9.20
C LEU A 132 1.05 15.20 7.95
N VAL A 133 0.35 16.14 7.31
CA VAL A 133 -0.22 15.93 5.97
C VAL A 133 0.71 16.54 4.95
N MET A 134 1.19 15.74 3.99
CA MET A 134 2.10 16.23 2.95
C MET A 134 1.77 15.75 1.53
N ASP A 135 1.84 16.65 0.57
CA ASP A 135 1.74 16.39 -0.87
C ASP A 135 3.12 16.46 -1.53
N ILE A 136 3.77 15.29 -1.61
CA ILE A 136 5.06 15.13 -2.27
C ILE A 136 4.96 15.48 -3.77
N THR A 137 3.81 15.22 -4.39
CA THR A 137 3.62 15.45 -5.83
C THR A 137 3.46 16.93 -6.17
N ALA A 138 3.05 17.74 -5.19
CA ALA A 138 3.02 19.20 -5.26
C ALA A 138 4.37 19.85 -4.90
N GLY A 139 5.43 19.06 -4.63
CA GLY A 139 6.78 19.55 -4.34
C GLY A 139 7.10 19.72 -2.86
N GLU A 140 6.25 19.24 -1.95
CA GLU A 140 6.56 19.24 -0.52
C GLU A 140 7.63 18.18 -0.21
N GLY A 141 8.65 18.56 0.58
CA GLY A 141 9.80 17.70 0.87
C GLY A 141 10.43 18.02 2.22
N TRP A 142 11.76 18.08 2.28
CA TRP A 142 12.50 18.25 3.55
C TRP A 142 12.06 19.44 4.38
N ALA A 143 11.75 20.58 3.75
CA ALA A 143 11.32 21.80 4.44
C ALA A 143 10.04 21.61 5.27
N LYS A 144 9.19 20.64 4.90
CA LYS A 144 7.95 20.32 5.62
C LYS A 144 8.13 19.14 6.58
N LEU A 145 8.89 18.13 6.16
CA LEU A 145 9.08 16.89 6.92
C LEU A 145 10.04 17.06 8.10
N CYS A 146 11.20 17.71 7.91
CA CYS A 146 12.26 17.77 8.92
C CYS A 146 11.84 18.53 10.19
N PRO A 147 11.18 19.71 10.12
CA PRO A 147 10.68 20.38 11.32
C PRO A 147 9.65 19.55 12.08
N PHE A 148 8.78 18.82 11.37
CA PHE A 148 7.82 17.94 12.02
C PHE A 148 8.49 16.78 12.76
N LEU A 149 9.62 16.27 12.25
CA LEU A 149 10.37 15.18 12.88
C LEU A 149 11.39 15.66 13.92
N ASP A 150 11.53 16.97 14.14
CA ASP A 150 12.57 17.58 15.00
C ASP A 150 14.01 17.22 14.56
N VAL A 151 14.26 17.20 13.25
CA VAL A 151 15.58 16.90 12.67
C VAL A 151 16.04 18.01 11.73
N THR A 152 17.35 18.08 11.47
CA THR A 152 17.92 19.04 10.52
C THR A 152 17.61 18.66 9.07
N ILE A 153 17.38 19.66 8.22
CA ILE A 153 17.24 19.45 6.78
C ILE A 153 18.58 18.95 6.21
N PRO A 154 18.62 17.79 5.53
CA PRO A 154 19.85 17.31 4.93
C PRO A 154 20.19 18.11 3.66
N ALA A 155 21.48 18.15 3.31
CA ALA A 155 21.96 18.88 2.12
C ALA A 155 21.65 18.16 0.78
N VAL A 156 21.09 16.96 0.82
CA VAL A 156 20.70 16.18 -0.36
C VAL A 156 19.31 16.58 -0.85
N PRO A 157 19.02 16.51 -2.16
CA PRO A 157 17.67 16.76 -2.68
C PRO A 157 16.66 15.77 -2.09
N PHE A 158 15.39 16.18 -2.02
CA PHE A 158 14.33 15.27 -1.61
C PHE A 158 14.20 14.12 -2.63
N PRO A 159 14.14 12.85 -2.20
CA PRO A 159 14.09 11.71 -3.11
C PRO A 159 12.89 11.79 -4.07
N HIS A 160 13.10 11.40 -5.33
CA HIS A 160 12.06 11.39 -6.35
C HIS A 160 12.11 10.11 -7.19
N GLU A 161 11.89 8.98 -6.51
CA GLU A 161 11.95 7.63 -7.09
C GLU A 161 10.55 7.07 -7.42
N ASP A 162 10.49 5.86 -7.98
CA ASP A 162 9.26 5.07 -8.24
C ASP A 162 8.22 5.68 -9.21
N ARG A 163 8.69 6.47 -10.18
CA ARG A 163 7.83 6.89 -11.31
C ARG A 163 7.51 5.71 -12.23
N THR A 164 6.25 5.64 -12.67
CA THR A 164 5.91 4.79 -13.82
C THR A 164 6.59 5.38 -15.06
N PRO A 165 7.45 4.64 -15.79
CA PRO A 165 8.22 5.19 -16.91
C PRO A 165 7.33 5.82 -17.99
N SER A 166 7.76 6.95 -18.53
CA SER A 166 7.08 7.62 -19.65
C SER A 166 7.12 6.79 -20.95
N SER A 167 7.99 5.79 -21.05
CA SER A 167 8.04 4.89 -22.21
C SER A 167 6.85 3.93 -22.30
N ALA A 168 5.98 3.87 -21.28
CA ALA A 168 4.75 3.09 -21.30
C ALA A 168 3.56 3.83 -21.95
N PHE A 169 3.81 4.96 -22.63
CA PHE A 169 2.82 5.78 -23.32
C PHE A 169 2.72 5.52 -24.84
N ASN A 170 3.52 4.59 -25.38
CA ASN A 170 3.46 4.16 -26.78
C ASN A 170 2.90 2.73 -26.89
#